data_AF-Q3IUU5-F1
#
_entry.id   AF-Q3IUU5-F1
#
_cell.length_a   1.000
_cell.length_b   1.000
_cell.length_c   1.000
_cell.angle_alpha   90.00
_cell.angle_beta   90.00
_cell.angle_gamma   90.00
#
_symmetry.space_group_name_H-M   'P 1'
#
loop_
_entity.id
_entity.type
_entity.pdbx_description
1 polymer ?
#
loop_
_entity_poly.entity_id
_entity_poly.type
_entity_poly.pdbx_seq_one_letter_code
_entity_poly.pdbx_strand_id
1 'polypeptide(L)'
;MPLDNTSPALDALLLGTVLELELSDRDRRVLRKRYDLIKPHLERQGSALAPYLNNALVYAQGSRAIGATIVHGADDDRFDLDGILEFPTPMGWGPAKVLDELYTSLEGFPDSTGIQRCTRCIQLKFAFMHLDLTPMDPASAPRVDRVGDIYHSPDKGEDLRVAANPYGFASWFRGRVAQPTVIFRDQVAKARTALGIRDRIALGSMIIKADTQVDDLPDEVDPIRDAPQVIALKLMKRYLNLRYANRKERRPPSVYLSKLAAMVPVNSTGLCSQLEDYANLVEQRMAYCLATGSRPEERNPALWEENFNDRWPKQVCEMQLLQNDMRHLRHELAKARISEAPEIRRIFSRLFGERATVASFKAYTDQLSSTAGKTRVEQGRGYIAAPAILPAAAALKVSAAPAHHFHCGVQDK
;
A
#
# COMPACT_ATOMS: atom_id res chain seq x y z
N MET A 1 -5.32 -14.74 11.24
CA MET A 1 -6.23 -14.76 10.08
C MET A 1 -5.71 -15.82 9.11
N PRO A 2 -6.45 -16.93 8.88
CA PRO A 2 -6.14 -17.86 7.78
C PRO A 2 -6.56 -17.24 6.44
N LEU A 3 -5.81 -17.49 5.37
CA LEU A 3 -6.00 -16.88 4.04
C LEU A 3 -7.18 -17.41 3.22
N ASP A 4 -7.87 -18.49 3.60
CA ASP A 4 -8.87 -19.07 2.70
C ASP A 4 -10.03 -19.77 3.44
N ASN A 5 -10.87 -18.95 4.09
CA ASN A 5 -12.21 -19.39 4.53
C ASN A 5 -13.32 -18.84 3.63
N THR A 6 -13.00 -18.08 2.58
CA THR A 6 -13.98 -17.45 1.71
C THR A 6 -13.96 -18.11 0.34
N SER A 7 -14.93 -18.98 0.07
CA SER A 7 -15.27 -19.31 -1.32
C SER A 7 -15.77 -18.04 -2.00
N PRO A 8 -15.27 -17.67 -3.20
CA PRO A 8 -14.25 -18.32 -4.03
C PRO A 8 -12.85 -17.65 -3.91
N ALA A 9 -11.98 -18.15 -3.02
CA ALA A 9 -10.55 -17.80 -2.85
C ALA A 9 -10.14 -16.32 -2.99
N LEU A 10 -11.04 -15.38 -2.67
CA LEU A 10 -10.85 -13.96 -2.95
C LEU A 10 -9.63 -13.38 -2.23
N ASP A 11 -9.38 -13.85 -1.02
CA ASP A 11 -8.23 -13.43 -0.22
C ASP A 11 -6.90 -13.77 -0.87
N ALA A 12 -6.78 -14.94 -1.50
CA ALA A 12 -5.58 -15.32 -2.25
C ALA A 12 -5.38 -14.43 -3.49
N LEU A 13 -6.46 -14.12 -4.20
CA LEU A 13 -6.42 -13.21 -5.36
C LEU A 13 -6.08 -11.76 -4.96
N LEU A 14 -6.65 -11.27 -3.84
CA LEU A 14 -6.35 -9.95 -3.29
C LEU A 14 -4.91 -9.87 -2.83
N LEU A 15 -4.41 -10.89 -2.14
CA LEU A 15 -3.01 -10.98 -1.76
C LEU A 15 -2.10 -10.97 -2.99
N GLY A 16 -2.39 -11.81 -3.98
CA GLY A 16 -1.59 -11.85 -5.21
C GLY A 16 -1.60 -10.52 -5.97
N THR A 17 -2.74 -9.83 -5.97
CA THR A 17 -2.88 -8.48 -6.53
C THR A 17 -1.96 -7.49 -5.80
N VAL A 18 -1.94 -7.49 -4.46
CA VAL A 18 -1.07 -6.60 -3.69
C VAL A 18 0.40 -6.89 -3.94
N LEU A 19 0.78 -8.17 -3.95
CA LEU A 19 2.16 -8.58 -4.11
C LEU A 19 2.72 -8.16 -5.48
N GLU A 20 1.95 -8.25 -6.56
CA GLU A 20 2.36 -7.72 -7.87
C GLU A 20 2.58 -6.20 -7.84
N LEU A 21 1.91 -5.48 -6.94
CA LEU A 21 2.04 -4.03 -6.81
C LEU A 21 3.21 -3.61 -5.90
N GLU A 22 3.83 -4.55 -5.19
CA GLU A 22 4.97 -4.25 -4.32
C GLU A 22 6.27 -4.07 -5.12
N LEU A 23 7.23 -3.41 -4.47
CA LEU A 23 8.60 -3.33 -4.95
C LEU A 23 9.35 -4.63 -4.63
N SER A 24 10.18 -5.08 -5.58
CA SER A 24 11.07 -6.23 -5.37
C SER A 24 12.09 -5.93 -4.28
N ASP A 25 12.76 -6.97 -3.76
CA ASP A 25 13.79 -6.76 -2.73
C ASP A 25 14.99 -5.97 -3.30
N ARG A 26 15.35 -6.20 -4.57
CA ARG A 26 16.35 -5.38 -5.26
C ARG A 26 15.91 -3.93 -5.41
N ASP A 27 14.68 -3.68 -5.86
CA ASP A 27 14.14 -2.31 -5.97
C ASP A 27 14.34 -1.61 -4.62
N ARG A 28 13.96 -2.25 -3.50
CA ARG A 28 14.12 -1.71 -2.14
C ARG A 28 15.58 -1.41 -1.77
N ARG A 29 16.55 -2.23 -2.18
CA ARG A 29 17.97 -1.95 -1.95
C ARG A 29 18.44 -0.71 -2.72
N VAL A 30 18.03 -0.57 -3.99
CA VAL A 30 18.31 0.65 -4.78
C VAL A 30 17.73 1.89 -4.08
N LEU A 31 16.51 1.77 -3.54
CA LEU A 31 15.88 2.86 -2.80
C LEU A 31 16.64 3.26 -1.54
N ARG A 32 17.08 2.29 -0.73
CA ARG A 32 17.87 2.54 0.47
C ARG A 32 19.14 3.31 0.11
N LYS A 33 19.89 2.83 -0.88
CA LYS A 33 21.10 3.51 -1.35
C LYS A 33 20.85 4.95 -1.76
N ARG A 34 19.73 5.25 -2.43
CA ARG A 34 19.39 6.62 -2.80
C ARG A 34 19.23 7.54 -1.59
N TYR A 35 18.60 7.08 -0.51
CA TYR A 35 18.54 7.86 0.75
C TYR A 35 19.95 8.07 1.34
N ASP A 36 20.76 7.02 1.36
CA ASP A 36 22.11 7.06 1.92
C ASP A 36 23.03 8.03 1.16
N LEU A 37 22.78 8.24 -0.14
CA LEU A 37 23.52 9.17 -0.99
C LEU A 37 23.10 10.64 -0.83
N ILE A 38 21.93 10.95 -0.24
CA ILE A 38 21.44 12.33 -0.11
C ILE A 38 22.41 13.19 0.70
N LYS A 39 22.75 12.76 1.91
CA LYS A 39 23.60 13.55 2.80
C LYS A 39 25.02 13.76 2.21
N PRO A 40 25.75 12.72 1.77
CA PRO A 40 27.05 12.89 1.13
C PRO A 40 27.00 13.80 -0.10
N HIS A 41 25.95 13.70 -0.91
CA HIS A 41 25.79 14.59 -2.07
C HIS A 41 25.66 16.04 -1.63
N LEU A 42 24.80 16.33 -0.65
CA LEU A 42 24.58 17.69 -0.15
C LEU A 42 25.78 18.28 0.62
N GLU A 43 26.68 17.44 1.14
CA GLU A 43 27.91 17.84 1.85
C GLU A 43 29.08 18.17 0.91
N ARG A 44 28.94 17.96 -0.40
CA ARG A 44 30.02 18.22 -1.37
C ARG A 44 30.47 19.69 -1.37
N GLN A 45 31.74 19.89 -1.72
CA GLN A 45 32.30 21.23 -1.88
C GLN A 45 31.48 22.05 -2.90
N GLY A 46 31.11 23.27 -2.52
CA GLY A 46 30.30 24.18 -3.34
C GLY A 46 28.79 24.11 -3.08
N SER A 47 28.30 23.15 -2.29
CA SER A 47 26.91 23.15 -1.82
C SER A 47 26.70 24.23 -0.75
N ALA A 48 25.70 25.10 -0.95
CA ALA A 48 25.34 26.12 0.03
C ALA A 48 24.81 25.53 1.34
N LEU A 49 24.29 24.28 1.30
CA LEU A 49 23.81 23.57 2.47
C LEU A 49 24.93 22.91 3.28
N ALA A 50 26.10 22.62 2.70
CA ALA A 50 27.16 21.85 3.37
C ALA A 50 27.51 22.34 4.79
N PRO A 51 27.62 23.66 5.08
CA PRO A 51 27.91 24.15 6.43
C PRO A 51 26.85 23.81 7.49
N TYR A 52 25.64 23.45 7.09
CA TYR A 52 24.48 23.25 7.96
C TYR A 52 24.12 21.77 8.15
N LEU A 53 24.88 20.84 7.56
CA LEU A 53 24.52 19.41 7.50
C LEU A 53 25.18 18.53 8.57
N ASN A 54 26.07 19.08 9.40
CA ASN A 54 26.79 18.33 10.44
C ASN A 54 25.84 17.44 11.27
N ASN A 55 24.70 18.02 11.71
CA ASN A 55 23.67 17.33 12.48
C ASN A 55 22.41 17.01 11.67
N ALA A 56 22.46 17.15 10.34
CA ALA A 56 21.31 16.88 9.51
C ALA A 56 21.00 15.39 9.45
N LEU A 57 19.70 15.09 9.35
CA LEU A 57 19.17 13.74 9.27
C LEU A 57 18.40 13.57 7.98
N VAL A 58 18.59 12.42 7.36
CA VAL A 58 17.81 11.98 6.21
C VAL A 58 17.06 10.72 6.61
N TYR A 59 15.74 10.73 6.44
CA TYR A 59 14.93 9.55 6.74
C TYR A 59 13.73 9.44 5.82
N ALA A 60 13.28 8.21 5.60
CA ALA A 60 12.08 7.94 4.82
C ALA A 60 10.83 8.39 5.58
N GLN A 61 9.87 8.95 4.85
CA GLN A 61 8.54 9.29 5.34
C GLN A 61 7.46 8.64 4.45
N GLY A 62 6.20 9.05 4.63
CA GLY A 62 5.11 8.67 3.76
C GLY A 62 4.92 7.15 3.68
N SER A 63 4.59 6.67 2.48
CA SER A 63 4.24 5.26 2.30
C SER A 63 5.39 4.30 2.57
N ARG A 64 6.64 4.76 2.40
CA ARG A 64 7.84 3.95 2.67
C ARG A 64 8.02 3.67 4.15
N ALA A 65 7.75 4.65 5.02
CA ALA A 65 7.92 4.53 6.47
C ALA A 65 6.89 3.58 7.13
N ILE A 66 5.72 3.43 6.50
CA ILE A 66 4.63 2.57 7.00
C ILE A 66 4.46 1.26 6.21
N GLY A 67 5.39 0.95 5.31
CA GLY A 67 5.37 -0.30 4.52
C GLY A 67 4.26 -0.38 3.46
N ALA A 68 3.70 0.75 3.03
CA ALA A 68 2.55 0.86 2.13
C ALA A 68 2.88 1.38 0.71
N THR A 69 4.15 1.35 0.31
CA THR A 69 4.58 1.71 -1.05
C THR A 69 3.99 0.71 -2.06
N ILE A 70 3.42 1.24 -3.15
CA ILE A 70 2.92 0.47 -4.29
C ILE A 70 3.38 1.14 -5.59
N VAL A 71 3.50 0.37 -6.66
CA VAL A 71 3.63 0.94 -8.01
C VAL A 71 2.29 1.52 -8.46
N HIS A 72 2.35 2.63 -9.21
CA HIS A 72 1.15 3.30 -9.71
C HIS A 72 0.42 2.46 -10.75
N GLY A 73 1.15 1.66 -11.55
CA GLY A 73 0.63 0.64 -12.46
C GLY A 73 -0.31 1.16 -13.55
N ALA A 74 -0.08 2.38 -14.02
CA ALA A 74 -0.89 3.06 -15.03
C ALA A 74 -0.23 3.12 -16.42
N ASP A 75 1.03 2.67 -16.57
CA ASP A 75 1.67 2.18 -17.82
C ASP A 75 3.21 2.07 -17.63
N ASP A 76 3.81 2.96 -16.83
CA ASP A 76 5.28 3.05 -16.66
C ASP A 76 5.85 2.38 -15.40
N ASP A 77 5.05 1.62 -14.63
CA ASP A 77 5.44 1.02 -13.34
C ASP A 77 6.12 1.99 -12.34
N ARG A 78 5.86 3.29 -12.48
CA ARG A 78 6.44 4.33 -11.61
C ARG A 78 5.95 4.23 -10.17
N PHE A 79 6.78 4.63 -9.23
CA PHE A 79 6.41 4.76 -7.82
C PHE A 79 7.06 5.99 -7.18
N ASP A 80 6.46 6.46 -6.09
CA ASP A 80 6.92 7.64 -5.38
C ASP A 80 7.61 7.24 -4.07
N LEU A 81 8.74 7.89 -3.81
CA LEU A 81 9.43 7.90 -2.54
C LEU A 81 9.35 9.26 -1.89
N ASP A 82 9.23 9.26 -0.58
CA ASP A 82 9.18 10.47 0.23
C ASP A 82 10.30 10.44 1.27
N GLY A 83 11.14 11.47 1.29
CA GLY A 83 12.19 11.66 2.29
C GLY A 83 12.03 12.98 3.04
N ILE A 84 12.53 13.03 4.27
CA ILE A 84 12.76 14.26 5.01
C ILE A 84 14.26 14.52 5.07
N LEU A 85 14.65 15.76 4.78
CA LEU A 85 15.94 16.32 5.16
C LEU A 85 15.71 17.27 6.33
N GLU A 86 16.07 16.84 7.53
CA GLU A 86 15.96 17.64 8.74
C GLU A 86 17.27 18.38 9.00
N PHE A 87 17.24 19.71 8.99
CA PHE A 87 18.39 20.56 9.28
C PHE A 87 17.94 21.95 9.76
N PRO A 88 18.70 22.62 10.66
CA PRO A 88 18.36 23.96 11.12
C PRO A 88 18.30 24.97 9.98
N THR A 89 17.24 25.76 9.88
CA THR A 89 17.19 26.84 8.88
C THR A 89 18.34 27.82 9.11
N PRO A 90 19.14 28.15 8.09
CA PRO A 90 20.11 29.22 8.20
C PRO A 90 19.45 30.57 8.49
N MET A 91 20.11 31.41 9.30
CA MET A 91 19.59 32.73 9.64
C MET A 91 19.34 33.57 8.38
N GLY A 92 18.17 34.19 8.30
CA GLY A 92 17.75 35.03 7.16
C GLY A 92 17.21 34.26 5.95
N TRP A 93 17.10 32.93 6.00
CA TRP A 93 16.48 32.16 4.92
C TRP A 93 14.96 32.03 5.13
N GLY A 94 14.20 32.51 4.13
CA GLY A 94 12.75 32.27 4.02
C GLY A 94 12.42 30.93 3.35
N PRO A 95 11.15 30.49 3.37
CA PRO A 95 10.71 29.24 2.77
C PRO A 95 11.12 29.05 1.31
N ALA A 96 10.95 30.08 0.46
CA ALA A 96 11.39 30.03 -0.93
C ALA A 96 12.88 29.73 -1.06
N LYS A 97 13.72 30.46 -0.31
CA LYS A 97 15.18 30.33 -0.35
C LYS A 97 15.64 28.94 0.11
N VAL A 98 15.04 28.37 1.16
CA VAL A 98 15.37 27.00 1.59
C VAL A 98 15.15 26.00 0.46
N LEU A 99 14.01 26.12 -0.25
CA LEU A 99 13.71 25.23 -1.37
C LEU A 99 14.64 25.47 -2.57
N ASP A 100 14.94 26.73 -2.90
CA ASP A 100 15.84 27.08 -4.02
C ASP A 100 17.28 26.59 -3.79
N GLU A 101 17.79 26.76 -2.56
CA GLU A 101 19.12 26.31 -2.19
C GLU A 101 19.18 24.78 -2.12
N LEU A 102 18.13 24.12 -1.62
CA LEU A 102 18.05 22.65 -1.69
C LEU A 102 17.98 22.15 -3.13
N TYR A 103 17.20 22.80 -3.99
CA TYR A 103 17.13 22.48 -5.43
C TYR A 103 18.53 22.54 -6.05
N THR A 104 19.23 23.66 -5.85
CA THR A 104 20.57 23.91 -6.40
C THR A 104 21.59 22.91 -5.83
N SER A 105 21.55 22.66 -4.52
CA SER A 105 22.39 21.66 -3.87
C SER A 105 22.08 20.23 -4.31
N LEU A 106 20.92 19.94 -4.89
CA LEU A 106 20.62 18.62 -5.43
C LEU A 106 21.04 18.44 -6.89
N GLU A 107 21.42 19.51 -7.61
CA GLU A 107 21.88 19.40 -9.00
C GLU A 107 23.04 18.41 -9.16
N GLY A 108 22.99 17.64 -10.24
CA GLY A 108 23.95 16.56 -10.49
C GLY A 108 23.80 15.34 -9.57
N PHE A 109 22.66 15.17 -8.89
CA PHE A 109 22.40 13.97 -8.08
C PHE A 109 22.57 12.69 -8.93
N PRO A 110 23.34 11.68 -8.45
CA PRO A 110 23.62 10.47 -9.22
C PRO A 110 22.35 9.81 -9.77
N ASP A 111 22.40 9.43 -11.05
CA ASP A 111 21.34 8.73 -11.80
C ASP A 111 20.01 9.50 -11.94
N SER A 112 19.96 10.75 -11.48
CA SER A 112 18.79 11.59 -11.68
C SER A 112 18.70 12.05 -13.14
N THR A 113 17.54 11.81 -13.74
CA THR A 113 17.18 12.25 -15.09
C THR A 113 16.62 13.67 -15.13
N GLY A 114 16.35 14.26 -13.96
CA GLY A 114 15.81 15.60 -13.84
C GLY A 114 15.41 15.93 -12.41
N ILE A 115 15.36 17.21 -12.10
CA ILE A 115 15.00 17.72 -10.78
C ILE A 115 13.88 18.73 -10.95
N GLN A 116 12.95 18.76 -10.01
CA GLN A 116 11.85 19.71 -9.99
C GLN A 116 11.68 20.30 -8.60
N ARG A 117 11.67 21.63 -8.51
CA ARG A 117 11.23 22.33 -7.32
C ARG A 117 9.70 22.27 -7.24
N CYS A 118 9.19 21.61 -6.21
CA CYS A 118 7.77 21.61 -5.87
C CYS A 118 7.50 22.60 -4.75
N THR A 119 6.22 22.80 -4.41
CA THR A 119 5.83 23.81 -3.42
C THR A 119 6.21 23.47 -1.98
N ARG A 120 6.65 22.24 -1.66
CA ARG A 120 7.07 21.81 -0.31
C ARG A 120 8.33 20.94 -0.31
N CYS A 121 8.77 20.46 -1.47
CA CYS A 121 9.83 19.47 -1.60
C CYS A 121 10.58 19.68 -2.90
N ILE A 122 11.73 19.01 -3.03
CA ILE A 122 12.44 18.86 -4.30
C ILE A 122 12.25 17.43 -4.78
N GLN A 123 11.73 17.28 -5.99
CA GLN A 123 11.51 15.99 -6.63
C GLN A 123 12.70 15.63 -7.53
N LEU A 124 13.40 14.56 -7.19
CA LEU A 124 14.39 13.91 -8.04
C LEU A 124 13.69 12.87 -8.93
N LYS A 125 13.83 13.00 -10.25
CA LYS A 125 13.25 12.09 -11.24
C LYS A 125 14.26 11.04 -11.66
N PHE A 126 13.85 9.79 -11.67
CA PHE A 126 14.60 8.65 -12.19
C PHE A 126 13.74 7.95 -13.26
N ALA A 127 14.34 7.06 -14.03
CA ALA A 127 13.65 6.35 -15.12
C ALA A 127 12.32 5.69 -14.69
N PHE A 128 12.27 5.11 -13.48
CA PHE A 128 11.11 4.34 -13.00
C PHE A 128 10.54 4.85 -11.66
N MET A 129 10.95 6.01 -11.16
CA MET A 129 10.44 6.54 -9.89
C MET A 129 10.74 8.02 -9.69
N HIS A 130 10.10 8.60 -8.68
CA HIS A 130 10.37 9.93 -8.15
C HIS A 130 10.74 9.85 -6.67
N LEU A 131 11.73 10.64 -6.23
CA LEU A 131 12.07 10.83 -4.81
C LEU A 131 11.81 12.29 -4.44
N ASP A 132 10.82 12.50 -3.59
CA ASP A 132 10.43 13.81 -3.06
C ASP A 132 11.13 14.05 -1.73
N LEU A 133 12.15 14.92 -1.72
CA LEU A 133 12.88 15.32 -0.52
C LEU A 133 12.28 16.60 0.06
N THR A 134 11.66 16.49 1.23
CA THR A 134 11.04 17.61 1.94
C THR A 134 12.03 18.16 2.98
N PRO A 135 12.48 19.42 2.88
CA PRO A 135 13.27 20.04 3.94
C PRO A 135 12.39 20.32 5.16
N MET A 136 12.96 20.14 6.36
CA MET A 136 12.31 20.41 7.63
C MET A 136 13.28 21.12 8.58
N ASP A 137 12.80 22.23 9.17
CA ASP A 137 13.48 22.90 10.28
C ASP A 137 13.09 22.21 11.59
N PRO A 138 14.02 21.54 12.31
CA PRO A 138 13.70 20.92 13.58
C PRO A 138 13.28 21.97 14.62
N ALA A 139 12.23 21.69 15.38
CA ALA A 139 11.85 22.55 16.50
C ALA A 139 12.97 22.64 17.55
N SER A 140 13.03 23.76 18.27
CA SER A 140 14.04 23.96 19.32
C SER A 140 13.86 22.94 20.46
N ALA A 141 14.98 22.47 21.02
CA ALA A 141 14.95 21.56 22.15
C ALA A 141 14.51 22.27 23.45
N PRO A 142 13.79 21.58 24.37
CA PRO A 142 13.29 20.22 24.25
C PRO A 142 12.07 20.14 23.31
N ARG A 143 12.04 19.11 22.45
CA ARG A 143 10.92 18.83 21.53
C ARG A 143 10.57 17.35 21.54
N VAL A 144 9.35 17.03 21.10
CA VAL A 144 9.03 15.66 20.67
C VAL A 144 9.93 15.29 19.49
N ASP A 145 10.33 14.02 19.43
CA ASP A 145 11.28 13.55 18.44
C ASP A 145 10.80 13.84 17.00
N ARG A 146 11.71 14.39 16.18
CA ARG A 146 11.50 14.73 14.76
C ARG A 146 10.31 15.66 14.46
N VAL A 147 9.83 16.43 15.45
CA VAL A 147 8.90 17.55 15.19
C VAL A 147 9.66 18.72 14.60
N GLY A 148 9.07 19.37 13.60
CA GLY A 148 9.63 20.57 12.99
C GLY A 148 8.65 21.27 12.05
N ASP A 149 9.14 22.30 11.37
CA ASP A 149 8.39 23.02 10.36
C ASP A 149 8.86 22.61 8.96
N ILE A 150 7.92 22.20 8.11
CA ILE A 150 8.14 22.09 6.67
C ILE A 150 7.78 23.40 5.98
N TYR A 151 8.36 23.61 4.81
CA TYR A 151 8.21 24.83 4.04
C TYR A 151 7.11 24.70 3.00
N HIS A 152 6.36 25.77 2.77
CA HIS A 152 5.46 25.89 1.64
C HIS A 152 5.72 27.18 0.88
N SER A 153 6.16 27.08 -0.38
CA SER A 153 6.43 28.22 -1.26
C SER A 153 5.86 27.95 -2.66
N PRO A 154 4.59 28.34 -2.91
CA PRO A 154 3.96 28.22 -4.23
C PRO A 154 4.37 29.37 -5.16
N ASP A 155 4.31 29.16 -6.48
CA ASP A 155 4.57 30.22 -7.48
C ASP A 155 3.59 31.40 -7.35
N LYS A 156 2.40 31.13 -6.83
CA LYS A 156 1.36 32.12 -6.52
C LYS A 156 0.84 31.86 -5.11
N GLY A 157 0.93 32.88 -4.26
CA GLY A 157 0.50 32.82 -2.87
C GLY A 157 1.60 33.25 -1.92
N GLU A 158 1.37 33.04 -0.62
CA GLU A 158 2.30 33.39 0.43
C GLU A 158 3.17 32.21 0.82
N ASP A 159 4.41 32.52 1.18
CA ASP A 159 5.34 31.60 1.81
C ASP A 159 4.87 31.28 3.24
N LEU A 160 4.82 30.00 3.58
CA LEU A 160 4.37 29.54 4.90
C LEU A 160 5.32 28.49 5.47
N ARG A 161 5.36 28.43 6.80
CA ARG A 161 5.90 27.30 7.56
C ARG A 161 4.73 26.50 8.12
N VAL A 162 4.84 25.18 8.07
CA VAL A 162 3.78 24.26 8.50
C VAL A 162 4.38 23.26 9.46
N ALA A 163 3.91 23.26 10.70
CA ALA A 163 4.31 22.27 11.69
C ALA A 163 3.94 20.86 11.22
N ALA A 164 4.89 19.94 11.30
CA ALA A 164 4.73 18.57 10.84
C ALA A 164 5.51 17.58 11.72
N ASN A 165 4.97 16.36 11.85
CA ASN A 165 5.66 15.24 12.48
C ASN A 165 5.44 13.92 11.71
N PRO A 166 6.01 13.79 10.49
CA PRO A 166 5.86 12.59 9.67
C PRO A 166 6.47 11.35 10.33
N TYR A 167 7.57 11.51 11.07
CA TYR A 167 8.18 10.44 11.85
C TYR A 167 7.26 9.96 12.97
N GLY A 168 6.71 10.88 13.77
CA GLY A 168 5.75 10.58 14.82
C GLY A 168 4.48 9.91 14.30
N PHE A 169 3.96 10.36 13.15
CA PHE A 169 2.84 9.68 12.50
C PHE A 169 3.20 8.25 12.11
N ALA A 170 4.37 8.03 11.49
CA ALA A 170 4.82 6.68 11.14
C ALA A 170 4.97 5.80 12.39
N SER A 171 5.58 6.30 13.46
CA SER A 171 5.70 5.60 14.74
C SER A 171 4.34 5.26 15.35
N TRP A 172 3.40 6.20 15.36
CA TRP A 172 2.02 5.97 15.80
C TRP A 172 1.32 4.90 14.96
N PHE A 173 1.42 4.99 13.63
CA PHE A 173 0.82 4.02 12.70
C PHE A 173 1.37 2.62 12.98
N ARG A 174 2.69 2.49 13.14
CA ARG A 174 3.36 1.22 13.43
C ARG A 174 2.95 0.63 14.77
N GLY A 175 2.75 1.48 15.79
CA GLY A 175 2.24 1.06 17.10
C GLY A 175 0.76 0.69 17.08
N ARG A 176 -0.02 1.19 16.12
CA ARG A 176 -1.46 0.95 16.01
C ARG A 176 -1.81 -0.29 15.17
N VAL A 177 -1.03 -0.56 14.13
CA VAL A 177 -1.23 -1.71 13.24
C VAL A 177 -0.83 -3.00 13.94
N ALA A 178 -1.68 -4.02 13.80
CA ALA A 178 -1.39 -5.34 14.35
C ALA A 178 -0.29 -6.03 13.53
N GLN A 179 0.67 -6.63 14.23
CA GLN A 179 1.69 -7.45 13.58
C GLN A 179 1.05 -8.70 12.96
N PRO A 180 1.46 -9.09 11.73
CA PRO A 180 0.94 -10.30 11.11
C PRO A 180 1.33 -11.54 11.93
N THR A 181 0.40 -12.48 12.07
CA THR A 181 0.68 -13.77 12.71
C THR A 181 1.74 -14.53 11.92
N VAL A 182 2.48 -15.42 12.58
CA VAL A 182 3.51 -16.26 11.92
C VAL A 182 2.91 -17.02 10.73
N ILE A 183 1.75 -17.65 10.91
CA ILE A 183 1.04 -18.38 9.85
C ILE A 183 0.76 -17.47 8.64
N PHE A 184 0.22 -16.26 8.88
CA PHE A 184 -0.11 -15.35 7.79
C PHE A 184 1.16 -14.89 7.07
N ARG A 185 2.22 -14.56 7.82
CA ARG A 185 3.53 -14.19 7.26
C ARG A 185 4.12 -15.28 6.37
N ASP A 186 4.07 -16.53 6.80
CA ASP A 186 4.57 -17.67 6.01
C ASP A 186 3.77 -17.84 4.72
N GLN A 187 2.45 -17.64 4.77
CA GLN A 187 1.61 -17.71 3.59
C GLN A 187 1.90 -16.56 2.61
N VAL A 188 2.07 -15.34 3.12
CA VAL A 188 2.46 -14.18 2.31
C VAL A 188 3.84 -14.39 1.68
N ALA A 189 4.80 -14.93 2.42
CA ALA A 189 6.13 -15.26 1.90
C ALA A 189 6.04 -16.30 0.77
N LYS A 190 5.29 -17.39 0.94
CA LYS A 190 5.07 -18.40 -0.10
C LYS A 190 4.43 -17.81 -1.36
N ALA A 191 3.38 -17.00 -1.20
CA ALA A 191 2.71 -16.34 -2.32
C ALA A 191 3.66 -15.38 -3.06
N ARG A 192 4.49 -14.63 -2.32
CA ARG A 192 5.49 -13.72 -2.87
C ARG A 192 6.54 -14.46 -3.69
N THR A 193 7.07 -15.58 -3.18
CA THR A 193 8.01 -16.44 -3.91
C THR A 193 7.37 -17.02 -5.16
N ALA A 194 6.13 -17.50 -5.09
CA ALA A 194 5.43 -18.09 -6.23
C ALA A 194 5.14 -17.09 -7.35
N LEU A 195 4.87 -15.83 -7.02
CA LEU A 195 4.64 -14.77 -8.01
C LEU A 195 5.90 -14.37 -8.78
N GLY A 196 7.09 -14.51 -8.17
CA GLY A 196 8.35 -14.07 -8.78
C GLY A 196 8.33 -12.57 -9.12
N ILE A 197 8.14 -11.71 -8.10
CA ILE A 197 8.08 -10.25 -8.26
C ILE A 197 9.32 -9.79 -9.03
N ARG A 198 9.09 -9.21 -10.21
CA ARG A 198 10.16 -8.79 -11.12
C ARG A 198 10.85 -7.55 -10.59
N ASP A 199 12.17 -7.50 -10.76
CA ASP A 199 12.92 -6.27 -10.62
C ASP A 199 12.44 -5.25 -11.66
N ARG A 200 12.09 -4.07 -11.18
CA ARG A 200 11.59 -2.98 -12.04
C ARG A 200 12.71 -2.07 -12.46
N ILE A 201 13.75 -1.98 -11.62
CA ILE A 201 14.99 -1.27 -11.92
C ILE A 201 15.95 -2.26 -12.61
N ALA A 202 15.86 -2.36 -13.94
CA ALA A 202 16.69 -3.24 -14.75
C ALA A 202 18.07 -2.63 -15.09
N LEU A 203 19.10 -3.49 -15.12
CA LEU A 203 20.49 -3.18 -15.47
C LEU A 203 20.60 -3.06 -17.00
N GLY A 204 20.38 -1.88 -17.57
CA GLY A 204 20.31 -1.71 -19.03
C GLY A 204 20.76 -0.35 -19.54
N SER A 205 22.01 -0.31 -20.02
CA SER A 205 22.72 0.77 -20.74
C SER A 205 23.30 1.94 -19.89
N MET A 206 24.63 1.94 -19.74
CA MET A 206 25.49 3.03 -19.26
C MET A 206 25.39 3.50 -17.78
N ILE A 207 25.08 2.62 -16.83
CA ILE A 207 25.10 2.96 -15.39
C ILE A 207 25.85 1.87 -14.61
N ILE A 208 27.14 1.68 -14.89
CA ILE A 208 27.96 0.67 -14.20
C ILE A 208 28.99 1.38 -13.34
N LYS A 209 28.67 1.51 -12.05
CA LYS A 209 29.61 1.53 -10.91
C LYS A 209 28.89 1.54 -9.57
N ALA A 210 27.70 2.16 -9.48
CA ALA A 210 26.94 2.23 -8.23
C ALA A 210 26.11 0.96 -7.95
N ASP A 211 25.54 0.32 -8.98
CA ASP A 211 24.60 -0.78 -8.79
C ASP A 211 25.23 -2.10 -8.32
N THR A 212 26.50 -2.37 -8.67
CA THR A 212 27.20 -3.59 -8.23
C THR A 212 27.41 -3.65 -6.71
N GLN A 213 27.37 -2.51 -6.02
CA GLN A 213 27.43 -2.43 -4.56
C GLN A 213 26.05 -2.51 -3.88
N VAL A 214 24.95 -2.47 -4.65
CA VAL A 214 23.58 -2.52 -4.10
C VAL A 214 23.21 -3.93 -3.65
N ASP A 215 23.80 -4.95 -4.27
CA ASP A 215 23.55 -6.36 -3.93
C ASP A 215 24.18 -6.78 -2.59
N ASP A 216 25.06 -5.96 -2.01
CA ASP A 216 25.70 -6.19 -0.71
C ASP A 216 24.87 -5.66 0.49
N LEU A 217 23.77 -4.94 0.26
CA LEU A 217 22.94 -4.39 1.35
C LEU A 217 22.04 -5.47 1.98
N PRO A 218 21.93 -5.55 3.31
CA PRO A 218 21.13 -6.58 3.98
C PRO A 218 19.62 -6.43 3.66
N ASP A 219 18.97 -7.57 3.44
CA ASP A 219 17.53 -7.68 3.19
C ASP A 219 16.73 -7.45 4.48
N GLU A 220 16.58 -6.19 4.88
CA GLU A 220 15.65 -5.84 5.95
C GLU A 220 14.24 -5.68 5.37
N VAL A 221 13.50 -6.77 5.41
CA VAL A 221 12.07 -6.77 5.15
C VAL A 221 11.32 -6.38 6.42
N ASP A 222 10.76 -5.18 6.40
CA ASP A 222 9.89 -4.71 7.48
C ASP A 222 8.58 -5.52 7.52
N PRO A 223 8.31 -6.29 8.60
CA PRO A 223 7.15 -7.17 8.68
C PRO A 223 5.82 -6.41 8.66
N ILE A 224 5.82 -5.11 8.97
CA ILE A 224 4.58 -4.31 8.92
C ILE A 224 3.98 -4.27 7.51
N ARG A 225 4.81 -4.43 6.46
CA ARG A 225 4.34 -4.41 5.07
C ARG A 225 3.32 -5.51 4.79
N ASP A 226 3.39 -6.59 5.57
CA ASP A 226 2.56 -7.79 5.47
C ASP A 226 1.40 -7.77 6.48
N ALA A 227 1.18 -6.68 7.23
CA ALA A 227 0.03 -6.58 8.11
C ALA A 227 -1.29 -6.47 7.30
N PRO A 228 -2.40 -7.13 7.72
CA PRO A 228 -3.67 -7.07 7.02
C PRO A 228 -4.18 -5.65 6.76
N GLN A 229 -4.05 -4.74 7.73
CA GLN A 229 -4.41 -3.33 7.56
C GLN A 229 -3.56 -2.64 6.47
N VAL A 230 -2.27 -2.97 6.38
CA VAL A 230 -1.36 -2.40 5.37
C VAL A 230 -1.63 -2.99 3.99
N ILE A 231 -1.97 -4.27 3.89
CA ILE A 231 -2.40 -4.92 2.64
C ILE A 231 -3.70 -4.26 2.14
N ALA A 232 -4.70 -4.07 3.02
CA ALA A 232 -5.94 -3.36 2.67
C ALA A 232 -5.68 -1.91 2.25
N LEU A 233 -4.75 -1.20 2.91
CA LEU A 233 -4.32 0.14 2.51
C LEU A 233 -3.71 0.16 1.10
N LYS A 234 -2.87 -0.82 0.75
CA LYS A 234 -2.28 -0.94 -0.60
C LYS A 234 -3.36 -1.16 -1.67
N LEU A 235 -4.33 -2.05 -1.41
CA LEU A 235 -5.49 -2.28 -2.30
C LEU A 235 -6.31 -1.01 -2.49
N MET A 236 -6.62 -0.31 -1.40
CA MET A 236 -7.37 0.95 -1.43
C MET A 236 -6.64 2.02 -2.25
N LYS A 237 -5.33 2.18 -2.03
CA LYS A 237 -4.50 3.11 -2.81
C LYS A 237 -4.55 2.76 -4.30
N ARG A 238 -4.38 1.48 -4.65
CA ARG A 238 -4.47 1.04 -6.05
C ARG A 238 -5.83 1.31 -6.67
N TYR A 239 -6.90 0.95 -5.97
CA TYR A 239 -8.26 1.22 -6.41
C TYR A 239 -8.47 2.70 -6.69
N LEU A 240 -8.07 3.57 -5.75
CA LEU A 240 -8.19 5.02 -5.90
C LEU A 240 -7.24 5.59 -6.98
N ASN A 241 -6.04 5.03 -7.17
CA ASN A 241 -5.17 5.41 -8.31
C ASN A 241 -5.93 5.26 -9.63
N LEU A 242 -6.56 4.10 -9.85
CA LEU A 242 -7.29 3.82 -11.09
C LEU A 242 -8.56 4.68 -11.23
N ARG A 243 -9.29 4.87 -10.13
CA ARG A 243 -10.50 5.70 -10.14
C ARG A 243 -10.21 7.15 -10.46
N TYR A 244 -9.08 7.68 -9.99
CA TYR A 244 -8.71 9.09 -10.16
C TYR A 244 -7.82 9.35 -11.38
N ALA A 245 -7.34 8.32 -12.08
CA ALA A 245 -6.46 8.47 -13.25
C ALA A 245 -7.03 9.42 -14.32
N ASN A 246 -8.36 9.39 -14.52
CA ASN A 246 -9.05 10.20 -15.53
C ASN A 246 -10.01 11.24 -14.93
N ARG A 247 -9.89 11.54 -13.64
CA ARG A 247 -10.76 12.51 -12.95
C ARG A 247 -10.04 13.84 -12.74
N LYS A 248 -10.80 14.94 -12.74
CA LYS A 248 -10.28 16.28 -12.48
C LYS A 248 -10.25 16.60 -10.99
N GLU A 249 -11.12 15.96 -10.22
CA GLU A 249 -11.27 16.11 -8.79
C GLU A 249 -10.01 15.64 -8.06
N ARG A 250 -9.68 16.31 -6.96
CA ARG A 250 -8.50 15.95 -6.18
C ARG A 250 -8.77 14.68 -5.38
N ARG A 251 -7.84 13.73 -5.46
CA ARG A 251 -7.86 12.53 -4.62
C ARG A 251 -7.64 12.86 -3.14
N PRO A 252 -8.28 12.14 -2.19
CA PRO A 252 -7.93 12.23 -0.78
C PRO A 252 -6.42 12.02 -0.53
N PRO A 253 -5.83 12.72 0.47
CA PRO A 253 -4.44 12.54 0.85
C PRO A 253 -4.17 11.09 1.32
N SER A 254 -3.06 10.51 0.89
CA SER A 254 -2.67 9.15 1.29
C SER A 254 -2.48 9.01 2.81
N VAL A 255 -2.02 10.07 3.49
CA VAL A 255 -1.85 10.09 4.95
C VAL A 255 -3.20 9.99 5.69
N TYR A 256 -4.24 10.67 5.19
CA TYR A 256 -5.62 10.54 5.69
C TYR A 256 -6.11 9.10 5.58
N LEU A 257 -5.95 8.49 4.41
CA LEU A 257 -6.29 7.08 4.17
C LEU A 257 -5.50 6.14 5.09
N SER A 258 -4.20 6.39 5.25
CA SER A 258 -3.32 5.59 6.11
C SER A 258 -3.76 5.63 7.56
N LYS A 259 -4.10 6.82 8.09
CA LYS A 259 -4.62 6.95 9.45
C LYS A 259 -5.87 6.09 9.65
N LEU A 260 -6.83 6.20 8.72
CA LEU A 260 -8.06 5.41 8.80
C LEU A 260 -7.79 3.90 8.70
N ALA A 261 -6.86 3.45 7.85
CA ALA A 261 -6.50 2.03 7.76
C ALA A 261 -5.98 1.47 9.10
N ALA A 262 -5.14 2.24 9.81
CA ALA A 262 -4.64 1.86 11.13
C ALA A 262 -5.75 1.83 12.20
N MET A 263 -6.84 2.58 12.02
CA MET A 263 -7.97 2.57 12.95
C MET A 263 -8.88 1.34 12.79
N VAL A 264 -8.82 0.64 11.65
CA VAL A 264 -9.62 -0.57 11.42
C VAL A 264 -9.01 -1.73 12.22
N PRO A 265 -9.78 -2.40 13.10
CA PRO A 265 -9.35 -3.64 13.73
C PRO A 265 -9.00 -4.72 12.69
N VAL A 266 -8.19 -5.70 13.09
CA VAL A 266 -7.95 -6.87 12.24
C VAL A 266 -9.26 -7.64 12.11
N ASN A 267 -9.71 -7.84 10.88
CA ASN A 267 -10.86 -8.69 10.60
C ASN A 267 -10.40 -10.16 10.52
N SER A 268 -10.96 -11.02 11.37
CA SER A 268 -10.58 -12.44 11.43
C SER A 268 -11.11 -13.27 10.26
N THR A 269 -12.09 -12.75 9.50
CA THR A 269 -12.73 -13.43 8.37
C THR A 269 -11.89 -13.40 7.09
N GLY A 270 -10.93 -12.48 6.96
CA GLY A 270 -10.07 -12.44 5.77
C GLY A 270 -9.67 -11.04 5.28
N LEU A 271 -8.83 -11.00 4.24
CA LEU A 271 -8.39 -9.77 3.57
C LEU A 271 -9.54 -9.04 2.87
N CYS A 272 -10.47 -9.78 2.27
CA CYS A 272 -11.64 -9.22 1.62
C CYS A 272 -12.52 -8.47 2.63
N SER A 273 -12.81 -9.10 3.77
CA SER A 273 -13.57 -8.45 4.85
C SER A 273 -12.80 -7.29 5.48
N GLN A 274 -11.47 -7.40 5.62
CA GLN A 274 -10.62 -6.30 6.07
C GLN A 274 -10.72 -5.07 5.16
N LEU A 275 -10.75 -5.26 3.84
CA LEU A 275 -10.90 -4.18 2.86
C LEU A 275 -12.32 -3.60 2.86
N GLU A 276 -13.35 -4.44 3.02
CA GLU A 276 -14.75 -4.02 3.16
C GLU A 276 -14.95 -3.14 4.41
N ASP A 277 -14.42 -3.55 5.56
CA ASP A 277 -14.48 -2.78 6.81
C ASP A 277 -13.78 -1.43 6.66
N TYR A 278 -12.62 -1.43 6.00
CA TYR A 278 -11.89 -0.20 5.73
C TYR A 278 -12.67 0.74 4.80
N ALA A 279 -13.24 0.23 3.71
CA ALA A 279 -14.09 1.00 2.81
C ALA A 279 -15.34 1.55 3.55
N ASN A 280 -15.94 0.74 4.42
CA ASN A 280 -17.09 1.14 5.23
C ASN A 280 -16.73 2.29 6.20
N LEU A 281 -15.57 2.23 6.87
CA LEU A 281 -15.12 3.32 7.74
C LEU A 281 -14.95 4.63 6.96
N VAL A 282 -14.31 4.59 5.78
CA VAL A 282 -14.14 5.78 4.93
C VAL A 282 -15.49 6.31 4.46
N GLU A 283 -16.41 5.44 4.05
CA GLU A 283 -17.76 5.82 3.65
C GLU A 283 -18.53 6.52 4.79
N GLN A 284 -18.51 5.94 5.99
CA GLN A 284 -19.19 6.48 7.17
C GLN A 284 -18.65 7.87 7.55
N ARG A 285 -17.33 8.08 7.43
CA ARG A 285 -16.71 9.40 7.63
C ARG A 285 -17.24 10.43 6.63
N MET A 286 -17.34 10.07 5.34
CA MET A 286 -17.91 10.97 4.34
C MET A 286 -19.40 11.21 4.57
N ALA A 287 -20.16 10.17 4.92
CA ALA A 287 -21.59 10.26 5.20
C ALA A 287 -21.89 11.24 6.34
N TYR A 288 -21.12 11.15 7.44
CA TYR A 288 -21.24 12.06 8.56
C TYR A 288 -20.95 13.52 8.15
N CYS A 289 -19.84 13.76 7.43
CA CYS A 289 -19.48 15.11 6.98
C CYS A 289 -20.55 15.70 6.05
N LEU A 290 -21.06 14.90 5.11
CA LEU A 290 -22.12 15.30 4.19
C LEU A 290 -23.44 15.61 4.92
N ALA A 291 -23.82 14.81 5.91
CA ALA A 291 -25.06 15.00 6.66
C ALA A 291 -25.02 16.23 7.59
N THR A 292 -23.85 16.55 8.13
CA THR A 292 -23.66 17.67 9.07
C THR A 292 -23.19 18.96 8.41
N GLY A 293 -22.85 18.92 7.12
CA GLY A 293 -22.24 20.04 6.41
C GLY A 293 -20.79 20.32 6.82
N SER A 294 -20.17 19.44 7.60
CA SER A 294 -18.78 19.57 8.04
C SER A 294 -17.80 19.01 7.00
N ARG A 295 -16.49 19.20 7.25
CA ARG A 295 -15.42 18.54 6.50
C ARG A 295 -14.64 17.60 7.43
N PRO A 296 -13.93 16.60 6.88
CA PRO A 296 -12.98 15.80 7.64
C PRO A 296 -11.90 16.70 8.25
N GLU A 297 -11.65 16.53 9.55
CA GLU A 297 -10.57 17.21 10.28
C GLU A 297 -9.63 16.17 10.91
N GLU A 298 -9.04 15.28 10.09
CA GLU A 298 -8.12 14.30 10.64
C GLU A 298 -6.77 14.93 10.97
N ARG A 299 -6.45 14.95 12.27
CA ARG A 299 -5.17 15.43 12.79
C ARG A 299 -4.10 14.34 12.89
N ASN A 300 -2.83 14.73 12.89
CA ASN A 300 -1.74 13.83 13.23
C ASN A 300 -1.80 13.46 14.73
N PRO A 301 -1.94 12.18 15.09
CA PRO A 301 -1.96 11.75 16.50
C PRO A 301 -0.66 12.05 17.26
N ALA A 302 0.45 12.25 16.56
CA ALA A 302 1.74 12.61 17.15
C ALA A 302 2.03 14.13 17.15
N LEU A 303 1.15 14.93 16.55
CA LEU A 303 1.22 16.40 16.52
C LEU A 303 -0.16 16.97 16.18
N TRP A 304 -0.97 17.26 17.20
CA TRP A 304 -2.41 17.52 17.02
C TRP A 304 -2.72 18.75 16.14
N GLU A 305 -1.80 19.71 16.08
CA GLU A 305 -1.86 20.91 15.28
C GLU A 305 -1.83 20.59 13.77
N GLU A 306 -1.13 19.52 13.37
CA GLU A 306 -1.01 19.10 11.97
C GLU A 306 -2.33 18.47 11.47
N ASN A 307 -2.98 19.15 10.52
CA ASN A 307 -4.20 18.66 9.88
C ASN A 307 -3.88 17.97 8.55
N PHE A 308 -4.14 16.66 8.45
CA PHE A 308 -3.98 15.89 7.23
C PHE A 308 -4.96 16.29 6.12
N ASN A 309 -6.04 16.96 6.47
CA ASN A 309 -7.08 17.44 5.57
C ASN A 309 -6.95 18.94 5.22
N ASP A 310 -5.79 19.56 5.47
CA ASP A 310 -5.55 21.00 5.20
C ASP A 310 -5.91 21.44 3.76
N ARG A 311 -5.82 20.52 2.79
CA ARG A 311 -5.97 20.79 1.36
C ARG A 311 -7.03 19.95 0.65
N TRP A 312 -7.71 19.07 1.38
CA TRP A 312 -8.75 18.20 0.87
C TRP A 312 -9.69 17.78 2.00
N PRO A 313 -11.01 17.81 1.80
CA PRO A 313 -11.72 18.20 0.58
C PRO A 313 -11.80 19.72 0.45
N LYS A 314 -11.72 20.25 -0.78
CA LYS A 314 -12.01 21.65 -1.14
C LYS A 314 -13.49 21.84 -1.47
N GLN A 315 -14.13 20.83 -2.07
CA GLN A 315 -15.51 20.88 -2.52
C GLN A 315 -16.32 19.71 -1.97
N VAL A 316 -17.64 19.91 -1.81
CA VAL A 316 -18.56 18.86 -1.34
C VAL A 316 -18.59 17.66 -2.30
N CYS A 317 -18.49 17.91 -3.61
CA CYS A 317 -18.46 16.85 -4.63
C CYS A 317 -17.28 15.88 -4.45
N GLU A 318 -16.14 16.32 -3.91
CA GLU A 318 -14.99 15.44 -3.65
C GLU A 318 -15.29 14.44 -2.52
N MET A 319 -16.06 14.84 -1.50
CA MET A 319 -16.53 13.93 -0.45
C MET A 319 -17.59 12.95 -0.98
N GLN A 320 -18.54 13.45 -1.77
CA GLN A 320 -19.56 12.60 -2.41
C GLN A 320 -18.92 11.56 -3.34
N LEU A 321 -17.91 11.97 -4.10
CA LEU A 321 -17.15 11.11 -4.99
C LEU A 321 -16.46 10.00 -4.21
N LEU A 322 -15.74 10.33 -3.12
CA LEU A 322 -15.10 9.32 -2.28
C LEU A 322 -16.12 8.39 -1.64
N GLN A 323 -17.24 8.90 -1.13
CA GLN A 323 -18.33 8.08 -0.58
C GLN A 323 -18.85 7.06 -1.61
N ASN A 324 -19.13 7.53 -2.83
CA ASN A 324 -19.61 6.68 -3.92
C ASN A 324 -18.57 5.66 -4.36
N ASP A 325 -17.28 6.03 -4.38
CA ASP A 325 -16.19 5.10 -4.65
C ASP A 325 -16.12 3.98 -3.61
N MET A 326 -16.33 4.27 -2.32
CA MET A 326 -16.32 3.26 -1.26
C MET A 326 -17.52 2.31 -1.36
N ARG A 327 -18.71 2.83 -1.66
CA ARG A 327 -19.90 2.01 -1.92
C ARG A 327 -19.71 1.10 -3.12
N HIS A 328 -19.15 1.63 -4.21
CA HIS A 328 -18.82 0.83 -5.39
C HIS A 328 -17.84 -0.30 -5.07
N LEU A 329 -16.74 0.00 -4.36
CA LEU A 329 -15.76 -1.03 -3.99
C LEU A 329 -16.41 -2.17 -3.21
N ARG A 330 -17.21 -1.85 -2.18
CA ARG A 330 -17.92 -2.85 -1.37
C ARG A 330 -18.93 -3.66 -2.19
N HIS A 331 -19.70 -3.00 -3.07
CA HIS A 331 -20.66 -3.67 -3.93
C HIS A 331 -19.97 -4.69 -4.85
N GLU A 332 -18.84 -4.31 -5.45
CA GLU A 332 -18.08 -5.18 -6.35
C GLU A 332 -17.43 -6.35 -5.63
N LEU A 333 -16.91 -6.15 -4.42
CA LEU A 333 -16.38 -7.23 -3.58
C LEU A 333 -17.51 -8.21 -3.17
N ALA A 334 -18.67 -7.69 -2.76
CA ALA A 334 -19.83 -8.52 -2.44
C ALA A 334 -20.30 -9.33 -3.66
N LYS A 335 -20.30 -8.73 -4.85
CA LYS A 335 -20.61 -9.43 -6.10
C LYS A 335 -19.57 -10.51 -6.40
N ALA A 336 -18.28 -10.23 -6.22
CA ALA A 336 -17.22 -11.21 -6.46
C ALA A 336 -17.35 -12.45 -5.58
N ARG A 337 -17.86 -12.32 -4.34
CA ARG A 337 -18.08 -13.44 -3.40
C ARG A 337 -19.07 -14.49 -3.90
N ILE A 338 -19.95 -14.14 -4.83
CA ILE A 338 -20.97 -15.05 -5.38
C ILE A 338 -20.81 -15.29 -6.89
N SER A 339 -19.67 -14.87 -7.45
CA SER A 339 -19.41 -14.92 -8.89
C SER A 339 -18.51 -16.09 -9.26
N GLU A 340 -18.63 -16.56 -10.50
CA GLU A 340 -17.69 -17.52 -11.09
C GLU A 340 -16.37 -16.86 -11.51
N ALA A 341 -15.31 -17.67 -11.63
CA ALA A 341 -13.95 -17.20 -11.92
C ALA A 341 -13.82 -16.19 -13.08
N PRO A 342 -14.53 -16.33 -14.23
CA PRO A 342 -14.47 -15.34 -15.30
C PRO A 342 -14.98 -13.95 -14.88
N GLU A 343 -16.06 -13.91 -14.09
CA GLU A 343 -16.62 -12.64 -13.60
C GLU A 343 -15.77 -12.06 -12.46
N ILE A 344 -15.21 -12.90 -11.57
CA ILE A 344 -14.23 -12.43 -10.57
C ILE A 344 -13.05 -11.75 -11.27
N ARG A 345 -12.50 -12.36 -12.33
CA ARG A 345 -11.42 -11.77 -13.11
C ARG A 345 -11.82 -10.41 -13.70
N ARG A 346 -13.04 -10.29 -14.24
CA ARG A 346 -13.54 -9.01 -14.77
C ARG A 346 -13.69 -7.94 -13.68
N ILE A 347 -14.21 -8.32 -12.51
CA ILE A 347 -14.34 -7.45 -11.35
C ILE A 347 -12.96 -6.97 -10.88
N PHE A 348 -12.01 -7.88 -10.70
CA PHE A 348 -10.65 -7.55 -10.25
C PHE A 348 -9.91 -6.67 -11.26
N SER A 349 -10.03 -6.94 -12.56
CA SER A 349 -9.45 -6.07 -13.59
C SER A 349 -9.99 -4.65 -13.51
N ARG A 350 -11.28 -4.48 -13.22
CA ARG A 350 -11.89 -3.16 -13.06
C ARG A 350 -11.50 -2.47 -11.74
N LEU A 351 -11.33 -3.22 -10.66
CA LEU A 351 -10.99 -2.66 -9.35
C LEU A 351 -9.49 -2.35 -9.21
N PHE A 352 -8.63 -3.23 -9.70
CA PHE A 352 -7.18 -3.24 -9.41
C PHE A 352 -6.31 -3.27 -10.66
N GLY A 353 -6.91 -3.30 -11.85
CA GLY A 353 -6.23 -3.25 -13.14
C GLY A 353 -5.91 -4.64 -13.69
N GLU A 354 -5.85 -4.72 -15.02
CA GLU A 354 -5.75 -5.99 -15.74
C GLU A 354 -4.45 -6.74 -15.46
N ARG A 355 -3.29 -6.06 -15.49
CA ARG A 355 -1.99 -6.70 -15.27
C ARG A 355 -1.88 -7.37 -13.90
N ALA A 356 -2.23 -6.64 -12.83
CA ALA A 356 -2.20 -7.19 -11.47
C ALA A 356 -3.17 -8.37 -11.32
N THR A 357 -4.33 -8.26 -11.97
CA THR A 357 -5.32 -9.34 -11.99
C THR A 357 -4.77 -10.57 -12.69
N VAL A 358 -4.21 -10.44 -13.91
CA VAL A 358 -3.64 -11.57 -14.65
C VAL A 358 -2.53 -12.26 -13.87
N ALA A 359 -1.62 -11.49 -13.25
CA ALA A 359 -0.54 -12.04 -12.42
C ALA A 359 -1.09 -12.82 -11.22
N SER A 360 -2.05 -12.24 -10.48
CA SER A 360 -2.65 -12.87 -9.31
C SER A 360 -3.37 -14.18 -9.63
N PHE A 361 -4.15 -14.21 -10.72
CA PHE A 361 -4.87 -15.41 -11.17
C PHE A 361 -3.92 -16.50 -11.65
N LYS A 362 -2.85 -16.11 -12.36
CA LYS A 362 -1.81 -17.05 -12.79
C LYS A 362 -1.16 -17.72 -11.58
N ALA A 363 -0.67 -16.93 -10.62
CA ALA A 363 -0.01 -17.47 -9.43
C ALA A 363 -0.94 -18.37 -8.61
N TYR A 364 -2.20 -18.00 -8.46
CA TYR A 364 -3.20 -18.84 -7.79
C TYR A 364 -3.39 -20.19 -8.50
N THR A 365 -3.50 -20.18 -9.84
CA THR A 365 -3.66 -21.40 -10.65
C THR A 365 -2.41 -22.29 -10.62
N ASP A 366 -1.22 -21.70 -10.67
CA ASP A 366 0.06 -22.40 -10.58
C ASP A 366 0.22 -23.07 -9.20
N GLN A 367 -0.18 -22.39 -8.13
CA GLN A 367 -0.18 -22.94 -6.78
C GLN A 367 -1.13 -24.14 -6.64
N LEU A 368 -2.35 -24.05 -7.18
CA LEU A 368 -3.29 -25.19 -7.22
C LEU A 368 -2.70 -26.38 -7.98
N SER A 369 -2.08 -26.13 -9.14
CA SER A 369 -1.48 -27.18 -9.98
C SER A 369 -0.28 -27.87 -9.31
N SER A 370 0.57 -27.11 -8.60
CA SER A 370 1.69 -27.65 -7.81
C SER A 370 1.22 -28.50 -6.63
N THR A 371 0.09 -28.15 -6.02
CA THR A 371 -0.53 -28.91 -4.91
C THR A 371 -1.26 -30.15 -5.43
N ALA A 372 -1.84 -30.07 -6.63
CA ALA A 372 -2.48 -31.18 -7.35
C ALA A 372 -1.47 -32.19 -7.93
N GLY A 373 -0.16 -31.95 -7.83
CA GLY A 373 0.93 -32.86 -8.24
C GLY A 373 0.99 -34.23 -7.54
N LYS A 374 -0.08 -34.65 -6.85
CA LYS A 374 -0.31 -36.03 -6.38
C LYS A 374 -1.62 -36.65 -6.85
N THR A 375 -2.40 -36.01 -7.72
CA THR A 375 -3.59 -36.66 -8.30
C THR A 375 -3.86 -36.15 -9.71
N ARG A 376 -3.88 -37.11 -10.65
CA ARG A 376 -4.06 -36.96 -12.09
C ARG A 376 -5.32 -36.15 -12.40
N VAL A 377 -5.16 -35.02 -13.09
CA VAL A 377 -6.29 -34.20 -13.59
C VAL A 377 -6.75 -34.80 -14.93
N GLU A 378 -8.00 -35.28 -14.99
CA GLU A 378 -8.67 -35.57 -16.26
C GLU A 378 -9.23 -34.26 -16.85
N GLN A 379 -8.81 -33.94 -18.07
CA GLN A 379 -9.37 -32.83 -18.84
C GLN A 379 -10.80 -33.17 -19.28
N GLY A 380 -11.76 -32.25 -19.05
CA GLY A 380 -13.02 -32.27 -19.79
C GLY A 380 -14.31 -31.96 -19.05
N ARG A 381 -14.31 -31.62 -17.76
CA ARG A 381 -15.52 -31.13 -17.06
C ARG A 381 -15.16 -29.99 -16.10
N GLY A 382 -15.78 -28.82 -16.31
CA GLY A 382 -15.53 -27.58 -15.56
C GLY A 382 -16.05 -27.62 -14.12
N TYR A 383 -15.49 -28.49 -13.29
CA TYR A 383 -15.64 -28.45 -11.84
C TYR A 383 -14.27 -28.18 -11.22
N ILE A 384 -14.10 -27.02 -10.61
CA ILE A 384 -13.02 -26.76 -9.65
C ILE A 384 -13.64 -27.00 -8.27
N ALA A 385 -13.53 -28.22 -7.77
CA ALA A 385 -13.73 -28.46 -6.35
C ALA A 385 -12.54 -27.83 -5.62
N ALA A 386 -12.77 -26.73 -4.89
CA ALA A 386 -11.85 -26.33 -3.83
C ALA A 386 -11.65 -27.56 -2.92
N PRO A 387 -10.43 -27.85 -2.44
CA PRO A 387 -10.24 -28.92 -1.47
C PRO A 387 -10.94 -28.49 -0.18
N ALA A 388 -12.16 -28.97 0.00
CA ALA A 388 -12.87 -28.86 1.26
C ALA A 388 -12.05 -29.64 2.30
N ILE A 389 -11.46 -28.94 3.27
CA ILE A 389 -11.17 -29.54 4.56
C ILE A 389 -12.52 -29.76 5.23
N LEU A 390 -13.19 -30.86 4.89
CA LEU A 390 -14.22 -31.44 5.73
C LEU A 390 -13.53 -32.41 6.70
N PRO A 391 -13.78 -32.35 8.02
CA PRO A 391 -13.46 -33.50 8.85
C PRO A 391 -14.31 -34.66 8.32
N ALA A 392 -13.69 -35.82 8.16
CA ALA A 392 -14.36 -37.02 7.70
C ALA A 392 -15.61 -37.28 8.56
N ALA A 393 -16.79 -37.01 8.01
CA ALA A 393 -17.99 -37.67 8.48
C ALA A 393 -17.78 -39.15 8.14
N ALA A 394 -17.46 -39.95 9.15
CA ALA A 394 -17.45 -41.39 9.02
C ALA A 394 -18.80 -41.81 8.43
N ALA A 395 -18.78 -42.34 7.22
CA ALA A 395 -19.92 -43.01 6.65
C ALA A 395 -20.26 -44.18 7.58
N LEU A 396 -21.30 -44.01 8.40
CA LEU A 396 -21.98 -45.13 9.04
C LEU A 396 -22.41 -46.05 7.90
N LYS A 397 -21.76 -47.20 7.79
CA LYS A 397 -22.23 -48.30 6.94
C LYS A 397 -23.63 -48.64 7.41
N VAL A 398 -24.64 -48.22 6.66
CA VAL A 398 -25.99 -48.74 6.79
C VAL A 398 -25.91 -50.21 6.39
N SER A 399 -25.90 -51.08 7.39
CA SER A 399 -26.13 -52.51 7.21
C SER A 399 -27.48 -52.67 6.52
N ALA A 400 -27.48 -53.26 5.32
CA ALA A 400 -28.72 -53.66 4.67
C ALA A 400 -29.41 -54.71 5.56
N ALA A 401 -30.57 -54.38 6.09
CA ALA A 401 -31.42 -55.34 6.78
C ALA A 401 -31.87 -56.44 5.79
N PRO A 402 -31.88 -57.72 6.18
CA PRO A 402 -32.35 -58.79 5.30
C PRO A 402 -33.82 -58.59 4.93
N ALA A 403 -34.17 -58.95 3.69
CA ALA A 403 -35.53 -58.87 3.18
C ALA A 403 -36.45 -59.80 3.99
N HIS A 404 -37.41 -59.22 4.71
CA HIS A 404 -38.47 -59.98 5.37
C HIS A 404 -39.65 -60.15 4.39
N HIS A 405 -39.99 -61.40 4.09
CA HIS A 405 -41.22 -61.74 3.38
C HIS A 405 -42.41 -61.60 4.36
N PHE A 406 -43.29 -60.63 4.09
CA PHE A 406 -44.56 -60.52 4.79
C PHE A 406 -45.55 -61.56 4.23
N HIS A 407 -45.92 -62.54 5.04
CA HIS A 407 -47.10 -63.37 4.79
C HIS A 407 -48.35 -62.58 5.20
N CYS A 408 -49.27 -62.36 4.26
CA CYS A 408 -50.59 -61.82 4.55
C CYS A 408 -51.37 -62.84 5.38
N GLY A 409 -51.62 -62.52 6.64
CA GLY A 409 -52.57 -63.25 7.48
C GLY A 409 -53.99 -62.99 7.00
N VAL A 410 -54.67 -64.06 6.63
CA VAL A 410 -56.10 -64.12 6.32
C VAL A 410 -56.89 -63.68 7.55
N GLN A 411 -57.74 -62.66 7.39
CA GLN A 411 -58.93 -62.49 8.21
C GLN A 411 -59.98 -63.46 7.70
N ASP A 412 -60.54 -64.30 8.56
CA ASP A 412 -61.99 -64.54 8.56
C ASP A 412 -62.48 -65.37 9.77
N LYS A 413 -63.50 -64.77 10.40
CA LYS A 413 -64.57 -65.31 11.27
C LYS A 413 -64.30 -65.58 12.76
#